data_AF-A0A8H7NMB6-F1
#
_entry.id   AF-A0A8H7NMB6-F1
#
_cell.length_a   1.000
_cell.length_b   1.000
_cell.length_c   1.000
_cell.angle_alpha   90.00
_cell.angle_beta   90.00
_cell.angle_gamma   90.00
#
_symmetry.space_group_name_H-M   'P 1'
#
loop_
_entity.id
_entity.type
_entity.pdbx_description
1 polymer ?
#
loop_
_entity_poly.entity_id
_entity_poly.type
_entity_poly.pdbx_seq_one_letter_code
_entity_poly.pdbx_strand_id
1 'polypeptide(L)'
;MRVVAVLCHHMIDYLEADEEPHDFVSMAAEKMDDVASRGKLPILVGGSTSLTIPLLHEASKRQYRMMVVILVPGQSTYQSLIQARADEMLEMGLLDELAELKHLE
;
A
#
# COMPACT_ATOMS: atom_id res chain seq x y z
N MET A 1 -1.52 -23.72 -16.08
CA MET A 1 -0.89 -23.67 -14.75
C MET A 1 -0.57 -22.21 -14.45
N ARG A 2 -1.38 -21.54 -13.63
CA ARG A 2 -1.14 -20.14 -13.23
C ARG A 2 -0.15 -20.20 -12.07
N VAL A 3 1.11 -19.85 -12.31
CA VAL A 3 2.08 -19.65 -11.22
C VAL A 3 1.63 -18.40 -10.49
N VAL A 4 1.00 -18.56 -9.31
CA VAL A 4 0.85 -17.45 -8.38
C VAL A 4 2.21 -17.30 -7.72
N ALA A 5 3.02 -16.38 -8.22
CA ALA A 5 4.27 -16.04 -7.57
C ALA A 5 3.94 -15.44 -6.19
N VAL A 6 4.55 -15.97 -5.13
CA VAL A 6 4.53 -15.31 -3.82
C VAL A 6 5.44 -14.10 -3.95
N LEU A 7 4.84 -12.91 -4.12
CA LEU A 7 5.56 -11.65 -4.19
C LEU A 7 5.81 -11.13 -2.78
N CYS A 8 7.04 -10.71 -2.53
CA CYS A 8 7.40 -10.07 -1.27
C CYS A 8 6.79 -8.67 -1.23
N HIS A 9 5.95 -8.42 -0.24
CA HIS A 9 5.44 -7.10 0.07
C HIS A 9 6.29 -6.48 1.17
N HIS A 10 6.47 -5.17 1.10
CA HIS A 10 7.15 -4.36 2.11
C HIS A 10 6.18 -3.28 2.60
N MET A 11 6.41 -2.75 3.80
CA MET A 11 5.58 -1.69 4.40
C MET A 11 4.10 -2.07 4.61
N ILE A 12 3.82 -3.36 4.82
CA ILE A 12 2.53 -3.88 5.29
C ILE A 12 2.77 -4.41 6.70
N ASP A 13 1.84 -4.15 7.63
CA ASP A 13 1.91 -4.55 9.05
C ASP A 13 3.24 -4.15 9.71
N TYR A 14 3.72 -2.94 9.38
CA TYR A 14 5.01 -2.43 9.86
C TYR A 14 4.90 -1.48 11.06
N LEU A 15 3.66 -1.13 11.45
CA LEU A 15 3.31 -0.31 12.60
C LEU A 15 2.21 -1.01 13.38
N GLU A 16 2.18 -0.76 14.68
CA GLU A 16 1.03 -1.08 15.53
C GLU A 16 -0.11 -0.08 15.30
N ALA A 17 -1.32 -0.45 15.71
CA ALA A 17 -2.53 0.32 15.43
C ALA A 17 -2.57 1.71 16.12
N ASP A 18 -1.81 1.90 17.20
CA ASP A 18 -1.69 3.13 17.98
C ASP A 18 -0.47 3.99 17.61
N GLU A 19 0.28 3.59 16.58
CA GLU A 19 1.48 4.29 16.12
C GLU A 19 1.24 5.16 14.87
N GLU A 20 1.95 6.28 14.80
CA GLU A 20 1.93 7.16 13.62
C GLU A 20 3.18 6.94 12.75
N PRO A 21 3.06 7.01 11.41
CA PRO A 21 4.19 6.82 10.50
C PRO A 21 5.14 8.02 10.50
N HIS A 22 6.17 7.98 11.36
CA HIS A 22 7.18 9.04 11.43
C HIS A 22 8.29 8.91 10.37
N ASP A 23 8.68 7.67 10.05
CA ASP A 23 9.85 7.37 9.21
C ASP A 23 9.49 6.61 7.92
N PHE A 24 8.22 6.66 7.48
CA PHE A 24 7.76 5.89 6.32
C PHE A 24 8.63 6.13 5.06
N VAL A 25 8.98 7.38 4.77
CA VAL A 25 9.72 7.73 3.54
C VAL A 25 11.12 7.13 3.54
N SER A 26 11.86 7.24 4.64
CA SER A 26 13.21 6.67 4.77
C SER A 26 13.15 5.15 4.71
N MET A 27 12.26 4.53 5.50
CA MET A 27 12.09 3.07 5.54
C MET A 27 11.70 2.50 4.16
N ALA A 28 10.73 3.12 3.48
CA ALA A 28 10.30 2.67 2.15
C ALA A 28 11.41 2.84 1.11
N ALA A 29 12.16 3.94 1.14
CA ALA A 29 13.29 4.15 0.23
C ALA A 29 14.42 3.14 0.46
N GLU A 30 14.70 2.77 1.71
CA GLU A 30 15.66 1.69 2.03
C GLU A 30 15.19 0.34 1.49
N LYS A 31 13.89 0.02 1.60
CA LYS A 31 13.33 -1.19 0.98
C LYS A 31 13.40 -1.16 -0.53
N MET A 32 13.21 0.00 -1.16
CA MET A 32 13.41 0.16 -2.61
C MET A 32 14.85 -0.15 -3.01
N ASP A 33 15.84 0.37 -2.28
CA ASP A 33 17.26 0.13 -2.55
C ASP A 33 17.64 -1.34 -2.33
N ASP A 34 17.12 -1.97 -1.28
CA ASP A 34 17.28 -3.39 -1.01
C ASP A 34 16.68 -4.26 -2.14
N VAL A 35 15.48 -3.93 -2.62
CA VAL A 35 14.86 -4.61 -3.78
C VAL A 35 15.70 -4.42 -5.04
N ALA A 36 16.14 -3.18 -5.33
CA ALA A 36 16.95 -2.87 -6.50
C ALA A 36 18.33 -3.55 -6.45
N SER A 37 18.96 -3.65 -5.28
CA SER A 37 20.26 -4.30 -5.08
C SER A 37 20.25 -5.79 -5.45
N ARG A 38 19.08 -6.43 -5.38
CA ARG A 38 18.85 -7.82 -5.81
C ARG A 38 18.56 -7.96 -7.30
N GLY A 39 18.68 -6.90 -8.09
CA GLY A 39 18.35 -6.87 -9.51
C GLY A 39 16.84 -6.98 -9.79
N LYS A 40 15.99 -6.66 -8.81
CA LYS A 40 14.52 -6.65 -8.95
C LYS A 40 14.00 -5.22 -9.11
N LEU A 41 12.82 -5.09 -9.71
CA LEU A 41 12.15 -3.79 -9.86
C LEU A 41 11.33 -3.46 -8.60
N PRO A 42 11.60 -2.36 -7.88
CA PRO A 42 10.71 -1.87 -6.84
C PRO A 42 9.40 -1.36 -7.46
N ILE A 43 8.26 -1.81 -6.92
CA ILE A 43 6.93 -1.36 -7.36
C ILE A 43 6.23 -0.74 -6.15
N LEU A 44 6.01 0.58 -6.20
CA LEU A 44 5.23 1.30 -5.20
C LEU A 44 3.74 1.20 -5.57
N VAL A 45 2.93 0.69 -4.65
CA VAL A 45 1.47 0.55 -4.80
C VAL A 45 0.78 1.18 -3.59
N GLY A 46 -0.23 2.01 -3.82
CA GLY A 46 -0.99 2.62 -2.73
C GLY A 46 -1.94 3.71 -3.20
N GLY A 47 -2.77 4.22 -2.28
CA GLY A 47 -3.69 5.34 -2.51
C GLY A 47 -3.40 6.57 -1.67
N SER A 48 -2.51 6.48 -0.68
CA SER A 48 -2.17 7.61 0.19
C SER A 48 -1.19 8.55 -0.50
N THR A 49 -1.71 9.65 -1.05
CA THR A 49 -0.91 10.67 -1.73
C THR A 49 0.02 11.41 -0.76
N SER A 50 -0.36 11.56 0.51
CA SER A 50 0.47 12.17 1.55
C SER A 50 1.75 11.37 1.84
N LEU A 51 1.73 10.05 1.66
CA LEU A 51 2.91 9.20 1.78
C LEU A 51 3.64 9.01 0.44
N THR A 52 2.88 8.87 -0.64
CA THR A 52 3.43 8.56 -1.97
C THR A 52 4.22 9.74 -2.55
N ILE A 53 3.70 10.96 -2.46
CA ILE A 53 4.35 12.14 -3.07
C ILE A 53 5.75 12.40 -2.46
N PRO A 54 5.93 12.43 -1.12
CA PRO A 54 7.25 12.55 -0.52
C PRO A 54 8.21 11.43 -0.89
N LEU A 55 7.72 10.19 -1.01
CA LEU A 55 8.54 9.06 -1.43
C LEU A 55 9.01 9.19 -2.89
N LEU A 56 8.17 9.70 -3.80
CA LEU A 56 8.58 10.00 -5.18
C LEU A 56 9.65 11.10 -5.25
N HIS A 57 9.56 12.10 -4.37
CA HIS A 57 10.61 13.13 -4.25
C HIS A 57 11.92 12.49 -3.78
N GLU A 58 11.87 11.60 -2.79
CA GLU A 58 13.04 10.88 -2.29
C GLU A 58 13.65 9.94 -3.35
N ALA A 59 12.82 9.20 -4.09
CA ALA A 59 13.26 8.37 -5.20
C ALA A 59 13.97 9.19 -6.29
N SER A 60 13.50 10.41 -6.56
CA SER A 60 14.14 11.34 -7.49
C SER A 60 15.54 11.74 -7.02
N LYS A 61 15.73 12.02 -5.72
CA LYS A 61 17.07 12.31 -5.15
C LYS A 61 18.01 11.12 -5.31
N ARG A 62 17.49 9.90 -5.19
CA ARG A 62 18.21 8.63 -5.40
C ARG A 62 18.38 8.26 -6.87
N GLN A 63 18.03 9.16 -7.80
CA GLN A 63 18.22 8.99 -9.25
C GLN A 63 17.42 7.82 -9.85
N TYR A 64 16.31 7.40 -9.20
CA TYR A 64 15.43 6.40 -9.80
C TYR A 64 14.76 6.95 -11.07
N ARG A 65 14.73 6.13 -12.12
CA ARG A 65 13.86 6.38 -13.28
C ARG A 65 12.49 5.77 -13.02
N MET A 66 11.51 6.63 -12.78
CA MET A 66 10.16 6.23 -12.39
C MET A 66 9.22 6.16 -13.60
N MET A 67 8.27 5.23 -13.55
CA MET A 67 7.11 5.18 -14.43
C MET A 67 5.86 5.22 -13.56
N VAL A 68 5.02 6.23 -13.74
CA VAL A 68 3.81 6.43 -12.94
C VAL A 68 2.60 5.95 -13.73
N VAL A 69 1.83 5.03 -13.14
CA VAL A 69 0.56 4.54 -13.69
C VAL A 69 -0.54 4.93 -12.73
N ILE A 70 -1.56 5.64 -13.22
CA ILE A 70 -2.72 6.06 -12.45
C ILE A 70 -3.94 5.30 -12.97
N LEU A 71 -4.63 4.60 -12.08
CA LEU A 71 -5.89 3.93 -12.40
C LEU A 71 -7.05 4.89 -12.13
N VAL A 72 -7.75 5.29 -13.19
CA VAL A 72 -8.89 6.21 -13.11
C VAL A 72 -10.17 5.44 -13.47
N PRO A 73 -11.01 5.12 -12.47
CA PRO A 73 -12.27 4.43 -12.73
C PRO A 73 -13.32 5.38 -13.33
N GLY A 74 -14.25 4.84 -14.11
CA GLY A 74 -15.45 5.57 -14.52
C GLY A 74 -16.34 5.89 -13.32
N GLN A 75 -16.94 7.08 -13.29
CA GLN A 75 -17.63 7.61 -12.09
C GLN A 75 -18.77 6.72 -11.58
N SER A 76 -19.60 6.17 -12.48
CA SER A 76 -20.70 5.26 -12.12
C SER A 76 -20.21 3.89 -11.64
N THR A 77 -19.14 3.39 -12.26
CA THR A 77 -18.51 2.12 -11.89
C THR A 77 -17.83 2.21 -10.53
N TYR A 78 -17.19 3.34 -10.22
CA TYR A 78 -16.46 3.53 -8.97
C TYR A 78 -17.34 3.34 -7.73
N GLN A 79 -18.50 4.01 -7.69
CA GLN A 79 -19.44 3.88 -6.58
C GLN A 79 -19.97 2.45 -6.44
N SER A 80 -20.32 1.82 -7.57
CA SER A 80 -20.81 0.45 -7.59
C SER A 80 -19.77 -0.55 -7.06
N LEU A 81 -18.49 -0.36 -7.42
CA LEU A 81 -17.39 -1.20 -6.94
C LEU A 81 -17.12 -1.01 -5.44
N ILE A 82 -17.15 0.24 -4.95
CA ILE A 82 -16.97 0.52 -3.52
C ILE A 82 -18.10 -0.14 -2.71
N GLN A 83 -19.35 0.03 -3.16
CA GLN A 83 -20.49 -0.54 -2.46
C GLN A 83 -20.41 -2.06 -2.40
N ALA A 84 -20.20 -2.72 -3.55
CA ALA A 84 -20.05 -4.17 -3.59
C ALA A 84 -18.91 -4.66 -2.70
N ARG A 85 -17.76 -3.97 -2.72
CA ARG A 85 -16.63 -4.33 -1.87
C ARG A 85 -16.93 -4.14 -0.38
N ALA A 86 -17.66 -3.09 0.01
CA ALA A 86 -18.05 -2.85 1.40
C ALA A 86 -19.01 -3.94 1.89
N ASP A 87 -19.99 -4.33 1.07
CA ASP A 87 -20.90 -5.44 1.38
C ASP A 87 -20.13 -6.75 1.57
N GLU A 88 -19.18 -7.07 0.67
CA GLU A 88 -18.28 -8.22 0.82
C GLU A 88 -17.44 -8.16 2.11
N MET A 89 -16.94 -6.99 2.51
CA MET A 89 -16.19 -6.84 3.75
C MET A 89 -17.05 -7.15 4.98
N LEU A 90 -18.33 -6.74 4.98
CA LEU A 90 -19.26 -7.07 6.05
C LEU A 90 -19.47 -8.59 6.16
N GLU A 91 -19.67 -9.28 5.02
CA GLU A 91 -19.80 -10.74 4.98
C GLU A 91 -18.52 -11.46 5.42
N MET A 92 -17.35 -10.86 5.19
CA MET A 92 -16.06 -11.39 5.61
C MET A 92 -15.73 -11.17 7.09
N GLY A 93 -16.60 -10.50 7.87
CA GLY A 93 -16.38 -10.30 9.31
C GLY A 93 -15.74 -8.97 9.68
N LEU A 94 -15.84 -7.93 8.84
CA LEU A 94 -15.35 -6.58 9.18
C LEU A 94 -15.82 -6.08 10.56
N LEU A 95 -17.06 -6.39 10.95
CA LEU A 95 -17.60 -5.97 12.25
C LEU A 95 -16.93 -6.71 13.42
N ASP A 96 -16.50 -7.94 13.22
CA ASP A 96 -15.76 -8.71 14.23
C ASP A 96 -14.36 -8.15 14.40
N GLU A 97 -13.65 -7.86 13.30
CA GLU A 97 -12.33 -7.19 13.31
C GLU A 97 -12.38 -5.84 14.05
N LEU A 98 -13.42 -5.03 13.78
CA LEU A 98 -13.61 -3.75 14.47
C LEU A 98 -13.88 -3.92 15.98
N ALA A 99 -14.58 -4.98 16.38
CA ALA A 99 -14.81 -5.26 17.79
C ALA A 99 -13.52 -5.63 18.52
N GLU A 100 -12.61 -6.35 17.87
CA GLU A 100 -11.27 -6.67 18.39
C GLU A 100 -10.41 -5.43 18.56
N LEU A 101 -10.40 -4.51 17.58
CA LEU A 101 -9.63 -3.27 17.66
C LEU A 101 -10.07 -2.37 18.83
N LYS A 102 -11.36 -2.38 19.20
CA LYS A 102 -11.85 -1.61 20.35
C LYS A 102 -11.19 -2.01 21.67
N HIS A 103 -10.64 -3.23 21.76
CA HIS A 103 -9.95 -3.69 22.96
C HIS A 103 -8.49 -3.22 23.04
N LEU A 104 -7.97 -2.51 22.03
CA LEU A 104 -6.63 -1.94 22.00
C LEU A 104 -6.56 -0.51 22.58
N GLU A 105 -7.71 0.14 22.86
CA GLU A 105 -7.82 1.40 23.61
C GLU A 105 -8.02 1.16 25.12
#